data_AF-A0A177FMD4-F1
#
_entry.id   AF-A0A177FMD4-F1
#
_cell.length_a   1.000
_cell.length_b   1.000
_cell.length_c   1.000
_cell.angle_alpha   90.00
_cell.angle_beta   90.00
_cell.angle_gamma   90.00
#
_symmetry.space_group_name_H-M   'P 1'
#
loop_
_entity.id
_entity.type
_entity.pdbx_description
1 polymer ?
#
loop_
_entity_poly.entity_id
_entity_poly.type
_entity_poly.pdbx_seq_one_letter_code
_entity_poly.pdbx_strand_id
1 'polypeptide(L)'
;MLPGESGDGDEGDGAGADRIPRVHPGVIAFGNHRLSSARQRDEIADKFKVSAFNTHDIGFRQQVPKVVIKGACDYADGHRNDRFEKYAAASAAACLKAFLVEMP
;
A
#
# COMPACT_ATOMS: atom_id res chain seq x y z
N MET A 1 -4.96 -2.27 -7.95
CA MET A 1 -5.98 -3.13 -8.59
C MET A 1 -5.99 -2.79 -10.09
N LEU A 2 -6.55 -3.69 -10.90
CA LEU A 2 -6.74 -3.53 -12.35
C LEU A 2 -7.42 -2.19 -12.72
N PRO A 3 -7.24 -1.67 -13.95
CA PRO A 3 -7.89 -0.44 -14.40
C PRO A 3 -9.42 -0.59 -14.42
N GLY A 4 -10.15 0.28 -13.71
CA GLY A 4 -11.62 0.35 -13.79
C GLY A 4 -12.40 0.79 -12.55
N GLU A 5 -11.78 1.01 -11.39
CA GLU A 5 -12.52 1.36 -10.17
C GLU A 5 -12.55 2.88 -9.98
N SER A 6 -13.68 3.51 -10.35
CA SER A 6 -13.95 4.94 -10.14
C SER A 6 -14.82 5.15 -8.90
N GLY A 7 -14.34 5.96 -7.95
CA GLY A 7 -15.08 6.91 -7.11
C GLY A 7 -16.22 6.42 -6.21
N ASP A 8 -16.01 6.58 -4.89
CA ASP A 8 -16.99 6.82 -3.82
C ASP A 8 -18.40 6.21 -3.96
N GLY A 9 -18.59 5.08 -3.29
CA GLY A 9 -19.89 4.50 -2.96
C GLY A 9 -19.80 3.68 -1.67
N ASP A 10 -19.95 4.36 -0.53
CA ASP A 10 -20.25 3.73 0.76
C ASP A 10 -21.77 3.61 0.87
N GLU A 11 -22.34 2.54 0.33
CA GLU A 11 -23.67 2.05 0.71
C GLU A 11 -23.84 0.58 0.28
N GLY A 12 -23.92 -0.31 1.27
CA GLY A 12 -24.27 -1.70 1.05
C GLY A 12 -23.78 -2.62 2.17
N ASP A 13 -24.64 -2.87 3.16
CA ASP A 13 -24.60 -4.06 4.01
C ASP A 13 -24.66 -5.32 3.12
N GLY A 14 -23.49 -5.76 2.68
CA GLY A 14 -23.27 -7.02 1.96
C GLY A 14 -22.56 -7.99 2.87
N ALA A 15 -23.28 -9.01 3.34
CA ALA A 15 -22.72 -10.12 4.08
C ALA A 15 -21.50 -10.72 3.35
N GLY A 16 -20.36 -10.76 4.04
CA GLY A 16 -19.33 -11.78 3.82
C GLY A 16 -18.48 -11.71 2.55
N ALA A 17 -18.26 -10.54 1.93
CA ALA A 17 -17.05 -10.40 1.11
C ALA A 17 -15.85 -10.47 2.06
N ASP A 18 -15.17 -11.62 2.05
CA ASP A 18 -14.05 -11.93 2.93
C ASP A 18 -13.07 -10.75 2.97
N ARG A 19 -13.02 -10.02 4.09
CA ARG A 19 -12.12 -8.86 4.30
C ARG A 19 -10.68 -9.34 4.49
N ILE A 20 -10.28 -10.36 3.74
CA ILE A 20 -8.96 -10.96 3.78
C ILE A 20 -8.00 -10.03 3.04
N PRO A 21 -6.99 -9.48 3.73
CA PRO A 21 -5.95 -8.69 3.09
C PRO A 21 -5.21 -9.53 2.04
N ARG A 22 -4.93 -8.92 0.89
CA ARG A 22 -4.16 -9.55 -0.20
C ARG A 22 -2.70 -9.11 -0.11
N VAL A 23 -1.79 -10.08 -0.27
CA VAL A 23 -0.34 -9.81 -0.31
C VAL A 23 0.09 -9.64 -1.77
N HIS A 24 0.80 -8.55 -2.05
CA HIS A 24 1.32 -8.22 -3.37
C HIS A 24 2.85 -8.05 -3.28
N PRO A 25 3.64 -9.03 -3.76
CA PRO A 25 5.08 -8.87 -3.87
C PRO A 25 5.44 -7.83 -4.93
N GLY A 26 6.45 -7.00 -4.67
CA GLY A 26 6.92 -6.04 -5.65
C GLY A 26 7.89 -5.01 -5.10
N VAL A 27 8.33 -4.10 -5.96
CA VAL A 27 9.23 -3.00 -5.61
C VAL A 27 8.43 -1.86 -4.99
N ILE A 28 8.92 -1.32 -3.87
CA ILE A 28 8.35 -0.14 -3.19
C ILE A 28 9.28 1.05 -3.44
N ALA A 29 8.75 2.13 -4.01
CA ALA A 29 9.47 3.39 -4.15
C ALA A 29 9.49 4.14 -2.82
N PHE A 30 10.66 4.62 -2.41
CA PHE A 30 10.80 5.45 -1.20
C PHE A 30 11.10 6.90 -1.59
N GLY A 31 10.36 7.84 -1.01
CA GLY A 31 10.53 9.27 -1.26
C GLY A 31 10.04 10.11 -0.08
N ASN A 32 10.26 11.41 -0.16
CA ASN A 32 9.81 12.40 0.85
C ASN A 32 8.71 13.32 0.31
N HIS A 33 8.27 13.12 -0.93
CA HIS A 33 7.23 13.90 -1.57
C HIS A 33 6.02 13.03 -1.84
N ARG A 34 4.85 13.48 -1.39
CA ARG A 34 3.58 12.88 -1.82
C ARG A 34 3.39 13.11 -3.31
N LEU A 35 2.87 12.09 -3.98
CA LEU A 35 2.40 12.20 -5.35
C LEU A 35 1.10 13.00 -5.36
N SER A 36 1.01 13.96 -6.28
CA SER A 36 -0.11 14.90 -6.34
C SER A 36 -1.11 14.59 -7.46
N SER A 37 -0.86 13.55 -8.27
CA SER A 37 -1.75 13.13 -9.35
C SER A 37 -1.55 11.66 -9.73
N ALA A 38 -2.62 11.02 -10.23
CA ALA A 38 -2.57 9.71 -10.86
C ALA A 38 -1.53 9.65 -11.99
N ARG A 39 -1.43 10.71 -12.81
CA ARG A 39 -0.44 10.78 -13.91
C ARG A 39 0.99 10.66 -13.39
N GLN A 40 1.33 11.42 -12.34
CA GLN A 40 2.67 11.37 -11.76
C GLN A 40 2.98 9.98 -11.17
N ARG A 41 1.99 9.36 -10.51
CA ARG A 41 2.11 7.99 -10.00
C ARG A 41 2.41 7.01 -11.12
N ASP A 42 1.62 7.04 -12.20
CA ASP A 42 1.73 6.09 -13.31
C ASP A 42 3.06 6.28 -14.05
N GLU A 43 3.51 7.52 -14.27
CA GLU A 43 4.82 7.82 -14.85
C GLU A 43 5.98 7.21 -14.03
N ILE A 44 5.92 7.32 -12.70
CA ILE A 44 6.96 6.76 -11.81
C ILE A 44 6.85 5.24 -11.74
N ALA A 45 5.63 4.70 -11.66
CA ALA A 45 5.35 3.27 -11.69
C ALA A 45 5.91 2.62 -12.96
N ASP A 46 5.65 3.21 -14.12
CA ASP A 46 6.12 2.71 -15.41
C ASP A 46 7.62 2.87 -15.59
N LYS A 47 8.19 3.99 -15.15
CA LYS A 47 9.62 4.27 -15.29
C LYS A 47 10.48 3.37 -14.41
N PHE A 48 10.09 3.15 -13.16
CA PHE A 48 10.89 2.41 -12.18
C PHE A 48 10.36 1.00 -11.88
N LYS A 49 9.26 0.60 -12.54
CA LYS A 49 8.59 -0.69 -12.34
C LYS A 49 8.24 -0.94 -10.86
N VAL A 50 7.69 0.10 -10.23
CA VAL A 50 7.30 0.07 -8.81
C VAL A 50 5.83 -0.26 -8.64
N SER A 51 5.53 -1.00 -7.58
CA SER A 51 4.19 -1.50 -7.25
C SER A 51 3.51 -0.70 -6.14
N ALA A 52 4.30 0.01 -5.33
CA ALA A 52 3.82 0.81 -4.21
C ALA A 52 4.75 1.99 -3.92
N PHE A 53 4.23 2.97 -3.18
CA PHE A 53 4.95 4.17 -2.78
C PHE A 53 4.98 4.28 -1.26
N ASN A 54 6.14 4.63 -0.73
CA ASN A 54 6.32 5.00 0.66
C ASN A 54 6.92 6.39 0.75
N THR A 55 6.12 7.34 1.23
CA THR A 55 6.48 8.76 1.29
C THR A 55 6.79 9.26 2.70
N HIS A 56 6.55 8.44 3.72
CA HIS A 56 6.64 8.84 5.13
C HIS A 56 7.93 8.43 5.82
N ASP A 57 8.71 7.52 5.23
CA ASP A 57 9.91 6.98 5.86
C ASP A 57 11.04 6.87 4.84
N ILE A 58 11.93 7.85 4.83
CA ILE A 58 13.18 7.84 4.07
C ILE A 58 14.38 7.35 4.92
N GLY A 59 14.16 7.06 6.20
CA GLY A 59 15.15 6.56 7.15
C GLY A 59 15.47 5.07 6.94
N PHE A 60 14.71 4.40 6.09
CA PHE A 60 14.88 3.01 5.69
C PHE A 60 16.22 2.70 4.94
N ARG A 61 17.19 3.62 4.90
CA ARG A 61 18.45 3.46 4.15
C ARG A 61 19.53 2.60 4.82
N GLN A 62 19.25 1.95 5.96
CA GLN A 62 20.26 1.06 6.58
C GLN A 62 20.51 -0.18 5.71
N GLN A 63 21.78 -0.48 5.41
CA GLN A 63 22.23 -1.63 4.62
C GLN A 63 22.24 -2.92 5.47
N VAL A 64 21.06 -3.34 5.90
CA VAL A 64 20.86 -4.66 6.53
C VAL A 64 19.82 -5.44 5.71
N PRO A 65 19.95 -6.77 5.59
CA PRO A 65 18.90 -7.59 5.00
C PRO A 65 17.59 -7.39 5.75
N LYS A 66 16.51 -7.08 5.04
CA LYS A 66 15.21 -6.77 5.63
C LYS A 66 14.08 -6.95 4.65
N VAL A 67 12.92 -7.28 5.18
CA VAL A 67 11.65 -7.36 4.45
C VAL A 67 10.79 -6.18 4.87
N VAL A 68 10.11 -5.55 3.90
CA VAL A 68 9.15 -4.49 4.14
C VAL A 68 7.76 -5.02 3.92
N ILE A 69 6.91 -4.92 4.94
CA ILE A 69 5.48 -5.19 4.84
C ILE A 69 4.75 -3.87 5.04
N LYS A 70 3.97 -3.46 4.04
CA LYS A 70 3.16 -2.23 4.06
C LYS A 70 1.71 -2.54 3.72
N GLY A 71 0.80 -1.86 4.41
CA GLY A 71 -0.60 -1.77 4.00
C GLY A 71 -0.80 -0.57 3.07
N ALA A 72 -1.63 -0.73 2.04
CA ALA A 72 -2.04 0.38 1.19
C ALA A 72 -3.11 1.22 1.89
N CYS A 73 -2.83 2.50 2.14
CA CYS A 73 -3.75 3.45 2.78
C CYS A 73 -4.29 4.52 1.84
N ASP A 74 -3.70 4.69 0.66
CA ASP A 74 -4.19 5.56 -0.41
C ASP A 74 -3.73 5.05 -1.79
N TYR A 75 -4.23 5.67 -2.86
CA TYR A 75 -3.91 5.31 -4.25
C TYR A 75 -2.71 6.07 -4.82
N ALA A 76 -2.04 6.90 -4.02
CA ALA A 76 -0.97 7.80 -4.42
C ALA A 76 -1.32 8.69 -5.64
N ASP A 77 -2.58 9.07 -5.78
CA ASP A 77 -3.13 9.74 -6.96
C ASP A 77 -3.51 11.22 -6.73
N GLY A 78 -3.17 11.74 -5.55
CA GLY A 78 -3.51 13.09 -5.09
C GLY A 78 -4.70 13.14 -4.13
N HIS A 79 -5.55 12.12 -4.09
CA HIS A 79 -6.67 12.06 -3.15
C HIS A 79 -6.22 11.57 -1.77
N ARG A 80 -6.86 12.09 -0.71
CA ARG A 80 -6.69 11.59 0.66
C ARG A 80 -7.80 10.61 0.96
N ASN A 81 -7.42 9.45 1.51
CA ASN A 81 -8.38 8.52 2.08
C ASN A 81 -7.95 8.10 3.48
N ASP A 82 -8.18 8.98 4.45
CA ASP A 82 -7.77 8.77 5.84
C ASP A 82 -8.56 7.61 6.51
N ARG A 83 -9.64 7.12 5.87
CA ARG A 83 -10.45 6.01 6.39
C ARG A 83 -9.69 4.69 6.33
N PHE A 84 -8.81 4.49 5.35
CA PHE A 84 -8.12 3.22 5.15
C PHE A 84 -6.84 3.06 5.97
N GLU A 85 -6.32 4.13 6.58
CA GLU A 85 -5.04 4.09 7.30
C GLU A 85 -5.04 3.07 8.44
N LYS A 86 -6.08 3.06 9.29
CA LYS A 86 -6.19 2.12 10.42
C LYS A 86 -6.27 0.68 9.94
N TYR A 87 -7.05 0.41 8.89
CA TYR A 87 -7.18 -0.93 8.32
C TYR A 87 -5.86 -1.39 7.66
N ALA A 88 -5.19 -0.51 6.92
CA ALA A 88 -3.91 -0.77 6.30
C ALA A 88 -2.82 -1.10 7.33
N ALA A 89 -2.75 -0.32 8.42
CA ALA A 89 -1.83 -0.55 9.52
C ALA A 89 -2.10 -1.89 10.22
N ALA A 90 -3.37 -2.19 10.54
CA ALA A 90 -3.75 -3.45 11.18
C ALA A 90 -3.43 -4.66 10.28
N SER A 91 -3.71 -4.56 8.98
CA SER A 91 -3.43 -5.62 7.99
C SER A 91 -1.93 -5.88 7.85
N ALA A 92 -1.11 -4.82 7.80
CA ALA A 92 0.34 -4.94 7.73
C ALA A 92 0.91 -5.59 9.00
N ALA A 93 0.43 -5.18 10.18
CA ALA A 93 0.86 -5.75 11.46
C ALA A 93 0.48 -7.24 11.58
N ALA A 94 -0.74 -7.61 11.16
CA ALA A 94 -1.19 -8.99 11.15
C ALA A 94 -0.35 -9.85 10.17
N CYS A 95 -0.08 -9.33 8.97
CA CYS A 95 0.78 -9.98 7.98
C CYS A 95 2.21 -10.17 8.51
N LEU A 96 2.81 -9.16 9.14
CA LEU A 96 4.13 -9.27 9.76
C LEU A 96 4.15 -10.29 10.89
N LYS A 97 3.13 -10.31 11.75
CA LYS A 97 3.01 -11.32 12.80
C LYS A 97 2.98 -12.73 12.21
N ALA A 98 2.16 -12.97 11.19
CA ALA A 98 2.09 -14.26 10.51
C ALA A 98 3.43 -14.64 9.88
N PHE A 99 4.08 -13.70 9.18
CA PHE A 99 5.40 -13.91 8.58
C PHE A 99 6.45 -14.34 9.62
N LEU A 100 6.50 -13.70 10.79
CA LEU A 100 7.45 -14.03 11.85
C LEU A 100 7.18 -15.37 12.55
N VAL A 101 5.93 -15.83 12.54
CA VAL A 101 5.57 -17.14 13.10
C VAL A 101 5.93 -18.27 12.14
N GLU A 102 5.76 -18.06 10.84
CA GLU A 102 5.99 -19.07 9.80
C GLU A 102 7.46 -19.13 9.33
N MET A 103 8.25 -18.07 9.54
CA MET A 103 9.68 -18.01 9.20
C MET A 103 10.54 -18.09 10.46
N PRO A 104 10.98 -19.29 10.89
CA PRO A 104 11.90 -19.46 12.01
C PRO A 104 13.32 -18.94 11.73
#